data_AF-K9TC46-F1
#
_entry.id   AF-K9TC46-F1
#
_cell.length_a   1.000
_cell.length_b   1.000
_cell.length_c   1.000
_cell.angle_alpha   90.00
_cell.angle_beta   90.00
_cell.angle_gamma   90.00
#
_symmetry.space_group_name_H-M   'P 1'
#
loop_
_entity.id
_entity.type
_entity.pdbx_description
1 polymer ?
#
loop_
_entity_poly.entity_id
_entity_poly.type
_entity_poly.pdbx_seq_one_letter_code
_entity_poly.pdbx_strand_id
1 'polypeptide(L)' 'MSISKAEAKQLLERLIFEEENPQDWVQDVWGLSPFLGDSAAKLLEAFEALIECCPQEQLENLLQTYYQDYLESRSQNF' A
#
# COMPACT_ATOMS: atom_id res chain seq x y z
N MET A 1 -8.18 17.00 8.63
CA MET A 1 -7.46 17.48 7.44
C MET A 1 -7.76 16.47 6.35
N SER A 2 -8.30 16.89 5.22
CA SER A 2 -8.42 16.01 4.06
C SER A 2 -7.06 15.94 3.37
N ILE A 3 -6.62 14.72 3.06
CA ILE A 3 -5.37 14.49 2.31
C ILE A 3 -5.74 14.24 0.86
N SER A 4 -4.96 14.76 -0.07
CA SER A 4 -5.18 14.50 -1.48
C SER A 4 -5.08 13.00 -1.79
N LYS A 5 -5.72 12.58 -2.88
CA LYS A 5 -5.60 11.21 -3.38
C LYS A 5 -4.15 10.77 -3.64
N ALA A 6 -3.30 11.70 -4.06
CA ALA A 6 -1.88 11.45 -4.28
C ALA A 6 -1.15 11.20 -2.95
N GLU A 7 -1.43 11.99 -1.92
CA GLU A 7 -0.89 11.77 -0.58
C GLU A 7 -1.40 10.45 0.01
N ALA A 8 -2.69 10.13 -0.18
CA ALA A 8 -3.25 8.86 0.26
C ALA A 8 -2.57 7.67 -0.43
N LYS A 9 -2.31 7.75 -1.74
CA LYS A 9 -1.53 6.76 -2.48
C LYS A 9 -0.14 6.59 -1.87
N GLN A 10 0.59 7.67 -1.64
CA GLN A 10 1.95 7.62 -1.07
C GLN A 10 1.98 7.00 0.34
N LEU A 11 0.98 7.29 1.17
CA LEU A 11 0.88 6.70 2.51
C LEU A 11 0.57 5.20 2.44
N LEU A 12 -0.32 4.77 1.53
CA LEU A 12 -0.60 3.35 1.31
C LEU A 12 0.61 2.62 0.72
N GLU A 13 1.33 3.23 -0.22
CA GLU A 13 2.58 2.68 -0.75
C GLU A 13 3.61 2.47 0.38
N ARG A 14 3.75 3.44 1.28
CA ARG A 14 4.64 3.30 2.44
C ARG A 14 4.21 2.23 3.44
N LEU A 15 2.91 1.98 3.56
CA LEU A 15 2.41 0.91 4.43
C LEU A 15 2.65 -0.48 3.85
N ILE A 16 2.63 -0.62 2.52
CA ILE A 16 2.74 -1.91 1.82
C ILE A 16 4.19 -2.23 1.44
N PHE A 17 4.92 -1.24 0.93
CA PHE A 17 6.26 -1.37 0.34
C PHE A 17 7.35 -0.66 1.17
N GLU A 18 7.01 -0.15 2.35
CA GLU A 18 7.94 0.56 3.25
C GLU A 18 8.62 1.78 2.58
N GLU A 19 9.95 1.76 2.44
CA GLU A 19 10.74 2.80 1.76
C GLU A 19 11.08 2.44 0.30
N GLU A 20 10.62 1.29 -0.17
CA GLU A 20 10.91 0.78 -1.50
C GLU A 20 9.91 1.31 -2.54
N ASN A 21 10.38 1.54 -3.76
CA ASN A 21 9.48 1.82 -4.87
C ASN A 21 8.66 0.56 -5.20
N PRO A 22 7.33 0.65 -5.40
CA PRO A 22 6.51 -0.52 -5.69
C PRO A 22 6.97 -1.34 -6.91
N GLN A 23 7.51 -0.69 -7.94
CA GLN A 23 8.00 -1.39 -9.14
C GLN A 23 9.32 -2.11 -8.87
N ASP A 24 10.23 -1.50 -8.09
CA ASP A 24 11.49 -2.11 -7.69
C ASP A 24 11.20 -3.34 -6.80
N TRP A 25 10.24 -3.23 -5.88
CA TRP A 25 9.76 -4.35 -5.07
C TRP A 25 9.30 -5.53 -5.94
N VAL A 26 8.52 -5.27 -7.00
CA VAL A 26 8.10 -6.34 -7.93
C VAL A 26 9.31 -7.00 -8.59
N GLN A 27 10.31 -6.23 -9.03
CA GLN A 27 11.53 -6.79 -9.61
C GLN A 27 12.33 -7.64 -8.62
N ASP A 28 12.37 -7.23 -7.36
CA ASP A 28 13.02 -8.00 -6.30
C ASP A 28 12.29 -9.33 -6.05
N VAL A 29 10.95 -9.33 -6.05
CA VAL A 29 10.16 -10.58 -5.97
C VAL A 29 10.43 -11.47 -7.19
N TRP A 30 10.55 -10.91 -8.39
CA TRP A 30 10.95 -11.65 -9.59
C TRP A 30 12.33 -12.29 -9.46
N GLY A 31 13.28 -11.59 -8.83
CA GLY A 31 14.62 -12.09 -8.54
C GLY A 31 14.62 -13.29 -7.57
N LEU A 32 13.63 -13.37 -6.68
CA LEU A 32 13.45 -14.48 -5.74
C LEU A 32 12.69 -15.66 -6.36
N SER A 33 11.62 -15.40 -7.11
CA SER A 33 10.79 -16.43 -7.75
C SER A 33 9.97 -15.84 -8.91
N PRO A 34 10.18 -16.32 -10.14
CA PRO A 34 9.42 -15.85 -11.31
C PRO A 34 7.90 -15.98 -11.16
N PHE A 35 7.43 -17.07 -10.53
CA PHE A 35 6.00 -17.30 -10.32
C PHE A 35 5.39 -16.30 -9.31
N LEU A 36 6.15 -15.94 -8.28
CA LEU A 36 5.72 -14.92 -7.31
C LEU A 36 5.80 -13.53 -7.92
N GLY A 37 6.79 -13.28 -8.79
CA GLY A 37 6.94 -12.02 -9.52
C GLY A 37 5.73 -11.68 -10.38
N ASP A 38 5.21 -12.65 -11.14
CA ASP A 38 3.97 -12.49 -11.91
C ASP A 38 2.77 -12.12 -11.01
N SER A 39 2.72 -12.70 -9.81
CA SER A 39 1.64 -12.43 -8.86
C SER A 39 1.80 -11.05 -8.20
N ALA A 40 3.04 -10.65 -7.90
CA ALA A 40 3.40 -9.33 -7.37
C ALA A 40 3.08 -8.21 -8.37
N ALA A 41 3.39 -8.41 -9.65
CA ALA A 41 3.04 -7.46 -10.71
C ALA A 41 1.52 -7.24 -10.80
N LYS A 42 0.74 -8.33 -10.79
CA LYS A 42 -0.74 -8.25 -10.79
C LYS A 42 -1.30 -7.58 -9.55
N LEU A 43 -0.67 -7.79 -8.39
CA LEU A 43 -1.06 -7.12 -7.15
C LEU A 43 -0.85 -5.62 -7.26
N LEU A 44 0.28 -5.19 -7.81
CA LEU A 44 0.59 -3.77 -8.01
C LEU A 44 -0.38 -3.13 -9.00
N GLU A 45 -0.67 -3.79 -10.14
CA GLU A 45 -1.68 -3.31 -11.10
C GLU A 45 -3.06 -3.17 -10.45
N ALA A 46 -3.49 -4.18 -9.68
CA ALA A 46 -4.76 -4.14 -8.97
C ALA A 46 -4.80 -3.01 -7.93
N PHE A 47 -3.69 -2.79 -7.21
CA PHE A 47 -3.56 -1.69 -6.26
C PHE A 47 -3.70 -0.33 -6.97
N GLU A 48 -2.99 -0.11 -8.08
CA GLU A 48 -3.08 1.14 -8.83
C GLU A 48 -4.48 1.39 -9.38
N ALA A 49 -5.11 0.37 -9.96
CA ALA A 49 -6.49 0.44 -10.45
C ALA A 49 -7.49 0.75 -9.32
N LEU A 50 -7.30 0.16 -8.14
CA LEU A 50 -8.12 0.43 -6.96
C LEU A 50 -7.95 1.87 -6.49
N ILE A 51 -6.71 2.37 -6.41
CA ILE A 51 -6.47 3.76 -6.08
C ILE A 51 -7.19 4.65 -7.08
N GLU A 52 -7.03 4.43 -8.39
CA GLU A 52 -7.67 5.23 -9.43
C GLU A 52 -9.21 5.22 -9.35
N CYS A 53 -9.84 4.07 -9.07
CA CYS A 53 -11.29 4.00 -9.00
C CYS A 53 -11.88 4.50 -7.66
N CYS A 54 -11.08 4.53 -6.59
CA CYS A 54 -11.59 4.87 -5.26
C CYS A 54 -11.75 6.39 -5.07
N PRO A 55 -12.88 6.86 -4.48
CA PRO A 55 -13.04 8.23 -4.05
C PRO A 55 -12.04 8.59 -2.94
N GLN A 56 -11.59 9.85 -2.91
CA GLN A 56 -10.63 10.33 -1.91
C GLN A 56 -11.10 10.06 -0.47
N GLU A 57 -12.36 10.34 -0.16
CA GLU A 57 -12.94 10.11 1.18
C GLU A 57 -12.86 8.64 1.62
N GLN A 58 -13.02 7.69 0.70
CA GLN A 58 -12.88 6.27 1.02
C GLN A 58 -11.43 5.88 1.27
N LEU A 59 -10.48 6.44 0.52
CA LEU A 59 -9.05 6.23 0.76
C LEU A 59 -8.61 6.83 2.10
N GLU A 60 -9.14 7.99 2.48
CA GLU A 60 -8.90 8.61 3.79
C GLU A 60 -9.41 7.72 4.93
N ASN A 61 -10.63 7.20 4.81
CA ASN A 61 -11.21 6.29 5.80
C ASN A 61 -10.39 5.01 5.92
N LEU A 62 -9.98 4.42 4.79
CA LEU A 62 -9.15 3.22 4.77
C LEU A 62 -7.80 3.43 5.47
N LEU A 63 -7.14 4.56 5.19
CA LEU A 63 -5.90 4.94 5.84
C LEU A 63 -6.07 5.14 7.34
N GLN A 64 -7.14 5.78 7.79
CA GLN A 64 -7.42 5.95 9.22
C GLN A 64 -7.56 4.60 9.92
N THR A 65 -8.27 3.65 9.31
CA THR A 65 -8.38 2.28 9.84
C THR A 65 -7.02 1.62 9.98
N TYR A 66 -6.18 1.65 8.93
CA TYR A 66 -4.84 1.05 9.01
C TYR A 66 -3.91 1.73 10.02
N TYR A 67 -3.96 3.06 10.12
CA TYR A 67 -3.19 3.78 11.13
C TYR A 67 -3.65 3.48 12.54
N GLN A 68 -4.96 3.35 12.75
CA GLN A 68 -5.50 2.97 14.05
C GLN A 68 -5.05 1.56 14.43
N ASP A 69 -5.16 0.59 13.52
CA ASP A 69 -4.68 -0.79 13.74
C ASP A 69 -3.16 -0.83 14.01
N TYR A 70 -2.39 -0.02 13.28
CA TYR A 70 -0.94 0.10 13.49
C TYR A 70 -0.60 0.67 14.87
N LEU A 71 -1.34 1.68 15.36
CA LEU A 71 -1.15 2.23 16.70
C LEU A 71 -1.58 1.25 17.80
N GLU A 72 -2.70 0.54 17.60
CA GLU A 72 -3.21 -0.45 18.56
C GLU A 72 -2.27 -1.66 18.68
N SER A 73 -1.77 -2.17 17.55
CA SER A 73 -0.79 -3.26 17.53
C SER A 73 0.54 -2.87 18.20
N ARG A 74 0.97 -1.59 18.09
CA ARG A 74 2.12 -1.07 18.83
C ARG A 74 1.87 -0.87 20.32
N SER A 75 0.63 -0.60 20.73
CA SER A 75 0.25 -0.43 22.14
C SER A 75 0.22 -1.76 22.91
N GLN A 76 0.06 -2.90 22.24
CA GLN A 76 0.06 -4.23 22.88
C GLN A 76 1.46 -4.82 23.09
N ASN A 77 2.51 -4.14 22.61
CA ASN A 77 3.90 -4.56 22.72
C ASN A 77 4.68 -3.86 23.87
N PHE A 78 3.97 -3.25 24.83
CA PHE A 78 4.52 -2.63 26.04
C PHE A 78 3.93 -3.23 27.31
#